data_AF-A0A2E1L886-F1
#
_entry.id   AF-A0A2E1L886-F1
#
_cell.length_a   1.000
_cell.length_b   1.000
_cell.length_c   1.000
_cell.angle_alpha   90.00
_cell.angle_beta   90.00
_cell.angle_gamma   90.00
#
_symmetry.space_group_name_H-M   'P 1'
#
loop_
_entity.id
_entity.type
_entity.pdbx_description
1 polymer ?
#
loop_
_entity_poly.entity_id
_entity_poly.type
_entity_poly.pdbx_seq_one_letter_code
_entity_poly.pdbx_strand_id
1 'polypeptide(L)'
;MALLSVLFLPAQLAIMNTPLAVNLNHPFIDDEPIGDAKVYVRLSDGEWIKPGKYRVRVNRDEMIGGFSLVEDNEDYSIIGHFSHSKNLKTLQTYVTLINQALSLRDAVNEEQDTIEDAREREELDTGLLDREWMEEEEIPVSGPISRIMSRSE
;
A
#
# COMPACT_ATOMS: atom_id res chain seq x y z
N MET A 1 -40.93 12.46 7.01
CA MET A 1 -40.00 11.32 7.20
C MET A 1 -38.74 11.59 6.40
N ALA A 2 -37.77 12.28 6.98
CA ALA A 2 -36.41 12.42 6.43
C ALA A 2 -35.45 12.43 7.62
N LEU A 3 -35.36 11.27 8.26
CA LEU A 3 -34.60 11.05 9.48
C LEU A 3 -33.64 9.91 9.19
N LEU A 4 -32.71 10.10 8.23
CA LEU A 4 -31.58 9.20 8.01
C LEU A 4 -30.52 9.81 7.05
N SER A 5 -29.76 10.81 7.48
CA SER A 5 -28.48 11.14 6.80
C SER A 5 -27.40 11.71 7.73
N VAL A 6 -27.65 11.76 9.04
CA VAL A 6 -26.73 12.38 10.01
C VAL A 6 -25.59 11.44 10.43
N LEU A 7 -25.62 10.16 10.02
CA LEU A 7 -24.68 9.14 10.52
C LEU A 7 -23.30 9.12 9.86
N PHE A 8 -23.05 9.91 8.79
CA PHE A 8 -21.79 9.88 8.03
C PHE A 8 -21.04 11.22 7.93
N LEU A 9 -21.45 12.27 8.66
CA LEU A 9 -20.83 13.60 8.56
C LEU A 9 -19.31 13.62 8.77
N PRO A 10 -18.72 12.99 9.80
CA PRO A 10 -17.29 13.22 10.10
C PRO A 10 -16.36 12.65 9.02
N ALA A 11 -16.71 11.51 8.42
CA ALA A 11 -15.91 10.90 7.36
C ALA A 11 -16.05 11.66 6.03
N GLN A 12 -17.25 12.09 5.66
CA GLN A 12 -17.47 12.91 4.47
C GLN A 12 -16.80 14.28 4.58
N LEU A 13 -16.89 14.93 5.74
CA LEU A 13 -16.18 16.18 6.00
C LEU A 13 -14.67 16.01 5.96
N ALA A 14 -14.14 14.87 6.42
CA ALA A 14 -12.71 14.58 6.25
C ALA A 14 -12.37 14.53 4.75
N ILE A 15 -13.05 13.70 3.96
CA ILE A 15 -12.77 13.55 2.54
C ILE A 15 -12.75 14.91 1.82
N MET A 16 -13.79 15.74 2.01
CA MET A 16 -13.88 17.06 1.36
C MET A 16 -12.80 18.06 1.80
N ASN A 17 -12.29 17.94 3.03
CA ASN A 17 -11.27 18.84 3.56
C ASN A 17 -9.85 18.27 3.46
N THR A 18 -9.65 17.20 2.69
CA THR A 18 -8.32 16.64 2.47
C THR A 18 -7.44 17.71 1.79
N PRO A 19 -6.25 18.03 2.33
CA PRO A 19 -5.36 19.05 1.77
C PRO A 19 -4.61 18.52 0.53
N LEU A 20 -5.36 18.14 -0.49
CA LEU A 20 -4.90 17.45 -1.70
C LEU A 20 -5.39 18.20 -2.93
N ALA A 21 -4.51 18.36 -3.92
CA ALA A 21 -4.85 18.88 -5.23
C ALA A 21 -4.24 17.99 -6.32
N VAL A 22 -4.98 17.80 -7.40
CA VAL A 22 -4.55 17.04 -8.57
C VAL A 22 -4.80 17.87 -9.83
N ASN A 23 -4.07 17.60 -10.91
CA ASN A 23 -4.34 18.24 -12.21
C ASN A 23 -5.41 17.48 -13.01
N LEU A 24 -5.76 18.01 -14.19
CA LEU A 24 -6.79 17.45 -15.06
C LEU A 24 -6.47 16.06 -15.61
N ASN A 25 -5.20 15.67 -15.66
CA ASN A 25 -4.78 14.35 -16.15
C ASN A 25 -4.80 13.28 -15.05
N HIS A 26 -5.30 13.60 -13.85
CA HIS A 26 -5.34 12.62 -12.76
C HIS A 26 -6.65 11.81 -12.82
N PRO A 27 -6.63 10.49 -12.56
CA PRO A 27 -7.83 9.62 -12.51
C PRO A 27 -8.87 9.95 -11.44
N PHE A 28 -8.70 11.06 -10.70
CA PHE A 28 -9.73 11.59 -9.81
C PHE A 28 -10.62 12.61 -10.53
N ILE A 29 -10.20 13.04 -11.72
CA ILE A 29 -10.88 14.03 -12.54
C ILE A 29 -11.39 13.37 -13.82
N ASP A 30 -10.54 12.61 -14.51
CA ASP A 30 -10.87 11.98 -15.78
C ASP A 30 -10.15 10.63 -15.92
N ASP A 31 -10.81 9.65 -16.53
CA ASP A 31 -10.31 8.29 -16.73
C ASP A 31 -9.43 8.17 -18.00
N GLU A 32 -9.46 9.18 -18.89
CA GLU A 32 -8.66 9.23 -20.14
C GLU A 32 -7.59 10.34 -20.08
N PRO A 33 -6.45 10.13 -19.39
CA PRO A 33 -5.40 11.14 -19.27
C PRO A 33 -4.66 11.35 -20.59
N ILE A 34 -4.47 12.62 -20.98
CA ILE A 34 -3.76 13.03 -22.21
C ILE A 34 -2.27 13.34 -21.93
N GLY A 35 -1.87 13.46 -20.67
CA GLY A 35 -0.47 13.70 -20.27
C GLY A 35 -0.22 13.44 -18.80
N ASP A 36 0.87 13.97 -18.24
CA ASP A 36 1.29 13.61 -16.88
C ASP A 36 0.26 13.98 -15.81
N ALA A 37 -0.03 13.03 -14.92
CA ALA A 37 -0.72 13.24 -13.68
C ALA A 37 0.20 13.93 -12.66
N LYS A 38 -0.35 14.88 -11.89
CA LYS A 38 0.36 15.63 -10.84
C LYS A 38 -0.47 15.66 -9.57
N VAL A 39 0.22 15.54 -8.44
CA VAL A 39 -0.36 15.56 -7.10
C VAL A 39 0.39 16.60 -6.27
N TYR A 40 -0.36 17.42 -5.53
CA TYR A 40 0.15 18.39 -4.58
C TYR A 40 -0.56 18.23 -3.24
N VAL A 41 0.18 18.45 -2.15
CA VAL A 41 -0.34 18.40 -0.78
C VAL A 41 -0.12 19.75 -0.12
N ARG A 42 -1.14 20.26 0.55
CA ARG A 42 -1.03 21.51 1.31
C ARG A 42 -0.55 21.23 2.73
N LEU A 43 0.52 21.88 3.13
CA LEU A 43 1.05 21.82 4.49
C LEU A 43 0.30 22.81 5.41
N SER A 44 0.58 22.70 6.71
CA SER A 44 -0.09 23.49 7.75
C SER A 44 0.23 24.99 7.71
N ASP A 45 1.38 25.37 7.15
CA ASP A 45 1.78 26.75 6.86
C ASP A 45 1.09 27.33 5.61
N GLY A 46 0.37 26.48 4.87
CA GLY A 46 -0.36 26.83 3.67
C GLY A 46 0.42 26.62 2.37
N GLU A 47 1.69 26.20 2.43
CA GLU A 47 2.50 25.87 1.25
C GLU A 47 1.97 24.62 0.55
N TRP A 48 2.03 24.61 -0.79
CA TRP A 48 1.71 23.43 -1.60
C TRP A 48 3.00 22.76 -2.06
N ILE A 49 3.23 21.55 -1.60
CA ILE A 49 4.40 20.75 -1.97
C ILE A 49 3.99 19.68 -2.97
N LYS A 50 4.92 19.32 -3.87
CA LYS A 50 4.79 18.17 -4.76
C LYS A 50 5.45 16.96 -4.08
N PRO A 51 4.71 15.94 -3.64
CA PRO A 51 5.32 14.75 -3.06
C PRO A 51 6.18 14.01 -4.09
N GLY A 52 7.24 13.36 -3.61
CA GLY A 52 8.16 12.56 -4.42
C GLY A 52 7.54 11.25 -4.90
N LYS A 53 8.42 10.26 -5.12
CA LYS A 53 8.05 8.89 -5.57
C LYS A 53 7.52 8.01 -4.43
N TYR A 54 7.89 8.32 -3.19
CA TYR A 54 7.52 7.51 -2.04
C TYR A 54 6.08 7.80 -1.60
N ARG A 55 5.45 6.80 -0.96
CA ARG A 55 4.20 7.02 -0.22
C ARG A 55 4.47 7.90 0.99
N VAL A 56 3.42 8.46 1.57
CA VAL A 56 3.53 9.35 2.72
C VAL A 56 2.86 8.77 3.96
N ARG A 57 3.34 9.17 5.13
CA ARG A 57 2.76 8.85 6.44
C ARG A 57 2.74 10.10 7.32
N VAL A 58 1.92 10.06 8.37
CA VAL A 58 1.95 11.08 9.43
C VAL A 58 2.78 10.57 10.60
N ASN A 59 3.70 11.41 11.07
CA ASN A 59 4.45 11.20 12.28
C ASN A 59 4.10 12.29 13.30
N ARG A 60 4.05 11.96 14.58
CA ARG A 60 3.75 12.93 15.63
C ARG A 60 4.96 13.83 15.83
N ASP A 61 4.74 15.14 15.80
CA ASP A 61 5.80 16.11 16.07
C ASP A 61 5.78 16.47 17.56
N GLU A 62 6.83 16.09 18.29
CA GLU A 62 6.94 16.39 19.72
C GLU A 62 7.52 17.79 19.99
N MET A 63 8.22 18.39 19.03
CA MET A 63 8.90 19.68 19.22
C MET A 63 7.92 20.84 19.11
N ILE A 64 7.09 20.84 18.06
CA ILE A 64 6.10 21.90 17.82
C ILE A 64 4.66 21.44 18.08
N GLY A 65 4.46 20.14 18.32
CA GLY A 65 3.13 19.54 18.48
C GLY A 65 2.46 19.27 17.13
N GLY A 66 1.41 18.45 17.14
CA GLY A 66 0.70 18.07 15.92
C GLY A 66 1.37 16.92 15.18
N PHE A 67 1.32 16.96 13.85
CA PHE A 67 1.82 15.90 12.98
C PHE A 67 2.57 16.46 11.78
N SER A 68 3.67 15.81 11.44
CA SER A 68 4.48 16.08 10.25
C SER A 68 4.23 15.01 9.20
N LEU A 69 4.24 15.42 7.93
CA LEU A 69 4.16 14.50 6.79
C LEU A 69 5.57 14.01 6.48
N VAL A 70 5.73 12.71 6.37
CA VAL A 70 7.02 12.07 6.09
C VAL A 70 6.89 11.13 4.90
N GLU A 71 7.96 10.93 4.17
CA GLU A 71 8.04 9.85 3.19
C GLU A 71 8.13 8.49 3.89
N ASP A 72 7.50 7.49 3.29
CA ASP A 72 7.55 6.09 3.71
C ASP A 72 8.73 5.40 3.03
N ASN A 73 9.93 5.82 3.45
CA ASN A 73 11.21 5.26 3.04
C ASN A 73 12.03 4.89 4.30
N GLU A 74 13.24 4.37 4.12
CA GLU A 74 14.09 3.94 5.25
C GLU A 74 14.45 5.09 6.19
N ASP A 75 14.60 6.30 5.64
CA ASP A 75 15.03 7.49 6.38
C ASP A 75 13.89 8.27 7.03
N TYR A 76 12.63 7.94 6.70
CA TYR A 76 11.43 8.71 7.06
C TYR A 76 11.60 10.22 6.87
N SER A 77 12.11 10.62 5.70
CA SER A 77 12.42 12.02 5.38
C SER A 77 11.20 12.92 5.58
N ILE A 78 11.39 13.98 6.38
CA ILE A 78 10.32 14.93 6.69
C ILE A 78 10.07 15.83 5.49
N ILE A 79 8.82 15.83 5.03
CA ILE A 79 8.34 16.72 3.97
C ILE A 79 8.01 18.09 4.58
N GLY A 80 7.34 18.10 5.73
CA GLY A 80 7.00 19.32 6.45
C GLY A 80 5.89 19.14 7.47
N HIS A 81 5.53 20.22 8.17
CA HIS A 81 4.48 20.17 9.18
C HIS A 81 3.08 20.08 8.53
N PHE A 82 2.34 19.02 8.82
CA PHE A 82 1.11 18.68 8.11
C PHE A 82 -0.15 19.20 8.80
N SER A 83 -0.24 19.06 10.11
CA SER A 83 -1.43 19.50 10.84
C SER A 83 -1.17 19.73 12.32
N HIS A 84 -1.73 20.83 12.83
CA HIS A 84 -1.84 21.10 14.26
C HIS A 84 -2.99 20.28 14.93
N SER A 85 -3.82 19.58 14.16
CA SER A 85 -4.94 18.81 14.68
C SER A 85 -4.48 17.59 15.48
N LYS A 86 -5.18 17.28 16.58
CA LYS A 86 -4.97 16.05 17.37
C LYS A 86 -5.80 14.86 16.88
N ASN A 87 -6.65 15.05 15.86
CA ASN A 87 -7.53 14.00 15.36
C ASN A 87 -6.79 13.06 14.40
N LEU A 88 -6.10 12.07 14.95
CA LEU A 88 -5.32 11.10 14.19
C LEU A 88 -6.16 10.34 13.14
N LYS A 89 -7.42 10.00 13.44
CA LYS A 89 -8.28 9.27 12.49
C LYS A 89 -8.51 10.07 11.21
N THR A 90 -8.82 11.36 11.35
CA THR A 90 -8.99 12.25 10.20
C THR A 90 -7.70 12.40 9.40
N LEU A 91 -6.56 12.54 10.08
CA LEU A 91 -5.25 12.63 9.42
C LEU A 91 -4.88 11.34 8.69
N GLN A 92 -5.22 10.18 9.25
CA GLN A 92 -5.06 8.89 8.57
C GLN A 92 -5.93 8.82 7.31
N THR A 93 -7.18 9.30 7.36
CA THR A 93 -8.03 9.41 6.16
C THR A 93 -7.38 10.31 5.10
N TYR A 94 -6.81 11.44 5.49
CA TYR A 94 -6.11 12.33 4.55
C TYR A 94 -4.92 11.63 3.89
N VAL A 95 -4.08 10.97 4.69
CA VAL A 95 -2.92 10.22 4.19
C VAL A 95 -3.35 9.10 3.24
N THR A 96 -4.40 8.36 3.56
CA THR A 96 -4.92 7.32 2.68
C THR A 96 -5.32 7.88 1.31
N LEU A 97 -6.05 9.00 1.28
CA LEU A 97 -6.47 9.64 0.03
C LEU A 97 -5.27 10.20 -0.76
N ILE A 98 -4.30 10.81 -0.07
CA ILE A 98 -3.07 11.28 -0.70
C ILE A 98 -2.31 10.11 -1.34
N ASN A 99 -2.14 8.99 -0.63
CA ASN A 99 -1.46 7.81 -1.14
C ASN A 99 -2.21 7.16 -2.31
N GLN A 100 -3.54 7.15 -2.29
CA GLN A 100 -4.34 6.70 -3.43
C GLN A 100 -4.12 7.59 -4.66
N ALA A 101 -4.09 8.92 -4.47
CA ALA A 101 -3.77 9.84 -5.55
C ALA A 101 -2.37 9.60 -6.12
N LEU A 102 -1.37 9.44 -5.25
CA LEU A 102 -0.01 9.13 -5.68
C LEU A 102 0.05 7.80 -6.46
N SER A 103 -0.63 6.74 -6.02
CA SER A 103 -0.68 5.47 -6.77
C SER A 103 -1.28 5.63 -8.17
N LEU A 104 -2.36 6.38 -8.30
CA LEU A 104 -2.99 6.61 -9.59
C LEU A 104 -2.14 7.51 -10.49
N ARG A 105 -1.47 8.51 -9.91
CA ARG A 105 -0.47 9.31 -10.61
C ARG A 105 0.64 8.44 -11.19
N ASP A 106 1.18 7.54 -10.40
CA ASP A 106 2.32 6.69 -10.81
C ASP A 106 1.88 5.73 -11.93
N ALA A 107 0.66 5.18 -11.85
CA ALA A 107 0.07 4.35 -12.89
C ALA A 107 -0.11 5.10 -14.22
N VAL A 108 -0.53 6.38 -14.19
CA VAL A 108 -0.66 7.22 -15.40
C VAL A 108 0.70 7.61 -15.97
N ASN A 109 1.68 7.87 -15.10
CA ASN A 109 3.00 8.35 -15.50
C ASN A 109 3.99 7.23 -15.84
N GLU A 110 3.54 5.97 -15.86
CA GLU A 110 4.37 4.80 -16.19
C GLU A 110 5.64 4.66 -15.33
N GLU A 111 5.60 5.06 -14.05
CA GLU A 111 6.70 4.76 -13.12
C GLU A 111 6.73 3.25 -12.84
N GLN A 112 7.67 2.55 -13.51
CA GLN A 112 8.02 1.11 -13.42
C GLN A 112 7.07 0.26 -12.57
N ASP A 113 6.24 -0.52 -13.25
CA ASP A 113 5.37 -1.49 -12.60
C ASP A 113 6.19 -2.64 -12.03
N THR A 114 6.48 -2.56 -10.73
CA THR A 114 7.14 -3.64 -9.99
C THR A 114 6.39 -4.98 -10.06
N ILE A 115 5.09 -4.97 -10.41
CA ILE A 115 4.27 -6.17 -10.63
C ILE A 115 4.54 -6.76 -12.01
N GLU A 116 4.64 -5.96 -13.07
CA GLU A 116 5.05 -6.47 -14.38
C GLU A 116 6.49 -7.01 -14.34
N ASP A 117 7.41 -6.32 -13.65
CA ASP A 117 8.75 -6.84 -13.35
C ASP A 117 8.71 -8.17 -12.55
N ALA A 118 7.73 -8.33 -11.65
CA ALA A 118 7.55 -9.58 -10.89
C ALA A 118 6.95 -10.68 -11.77
N ARG A 119 6.02 -10.35 -12.68
CA ARG A 119 5.45 -11.28 -13.66
C ARG A 119 6.49 -11.74 -14.67
N GLU A 120 7.36 -10.85 -15.16
CA GLU A 120 8.49 -11.23 -16.00
C GLU A 120 9.44 -12.18 -15.26
N ARG A 121 9.67 -11.98 -13.95
CA ARG A 121 10.45 -12.92 -13.12
C ARG A 121 9.75 -14.27 -12.88
N GLU A 122 8.42 -14.31 -12.85
CA GLU A 122 7.65 -15.55 -12.80
C GLU A 122 7.66 -16.29 -14.15
N GLU A 123 7.63 -15.55 -15.26
CA GLU A 123 7.72 -16.11 -16.62
C GLU A 123 9.14 -16.58 -16.96
N LEU A 124 10.16 -15.96 -16.36
CA LEU A 124 11.52 -16.48 -16.27
C LEU A 124 11.57 -17.65 -15.29
N ASP A 125 10.90 -18.74 -15.66
CA ASP A 125 10.95 -20.06 -15.02
C ASP A 125 12.42 -20.52 -14.98
N THR A 126 13.14 -20.16 -13.91
CA THR A 126 14.40 -20.80 -13.62
C THR A 126 14.07 -22.22 -13.17
N GLY A 127 14.03 -23.14 -14.14
CA GLY A 127 13.88 -24.58 -13.96
C GLY A 127 15.06 -25.16 -13.17
N LEU A 128 15.13 -24.80 -11.89
CA LEU A 128 16.30 -24.96 -11.05
C LEU A 128 16.03 -25.94 -9.90
N LEU A 129 15.23 -26.98 -10.18
CA LEU A 129 15.37 -28.35 -9.67
C LEU A 129 14.17 -29.17 -10.17
N ASP A 130 14.31 -29.82 -11.32
CA ASP A 130 13.46 -30.96 -11.64
C ASP A 130 13.59 -31.98 -10.50
N ARG A 131 12.50 -32.25 -9.80
CA ARG A 131 12.50 -33.16 -8.66
C ARG A 131 12.50 -34.59 -9.17
N GLU A 132 13.68 -35.16 -9.34
CA GLU A 132 13.82 -36.60 -9.55
C GLU A 132 13.46 -37.32 -8.23
N TRP A 133 12.30 -37.97 -8.22
CA TRP A 133 11.96 -38.89 -7.15
C TRP A 133 12.84 -40.12 -7.29
N MET A 134 13.47 -40.56 -6.18
CA MET A 134 14.10 -41.87 -6.15
C MET A 134 13.05 -42.94 -6.48
N GLU A 135 13.43 -43.92 -7.29
CA GLU A 135 12.59 -45.09 -7.54
C GLU A 135 12.29 -45.79 -6.20
N GLU A 136 11.04 -46.25 -6.05
CA GLU A 136 10.59 -46.94 -4.84
C GLU A 136 11.34 -48.27 -4.67
N GLU A 137 12.43 -48.28 -3.89
CA GLU A 137 12.93 -49.53 -3.34
C GLU A 137 11.99 -49.98 -2.22
N GLU A 138 11.44 -51.20 -2.35
CA GLU A 138 10.67 -51.84 -1.29
C GLU A 138 11.56 -52.10 -0.07
N ILE A 139 11.58 -51.17 0.88
CA ILE A 139 12.27 -51.34 2.16
C ILE A 139 11.44 -52.32 3.01
N PRO A 140 11.94 -53.52 3.36
CA PRO A 140 11.19 -54.43 4.22
C PRO A 140 11.11 -53.85 5.64
N VAL A 141 9.96 -53.28 5.99
CA VAL A 141 9.71 -52.72 7.32
C VAL A 141 9.51 -53.86 8.33
N SER A 142 10.57 -54.27 9.03
CA SER A 142 10.46 -55.18 10.18
C SER A 142 10.13 -54.39 11.45
N GLY A 143 8.89 -53.90 11.53
CA GLY A 143 8.34 -53.24 12.70
C GLY A 143 7.70 -54.23 13.69
N PRO A 144 7.49 -53.84 14.96
CA PRO A 144 6.84 -54.70 15.95
C PRO A 144 5.43 -55.19 15.56
N ILE A 145 4.74 -54.48 14.65
CA ILE A 145 3.42 -54.87 14.11
C ILE A 145 3.52 -56.10 13.20
N SER A 146 4.60 -56.25 12.41
CA SER A 146 4.74 -57.39 11.49
C SER A 146 4.94 -58.72 12.23
N ARG A 147 5.56 -58.70 13.41
CA ARG A 147 5.70 -59.89 14.29
C ARG A 147 4.41 -60.32 14.97
N ILE A 148 3.45 -59.41 15.15
CA ILE A 148 2.16 -59.75 15.75
C ILE A 148 1.28 -60.47 14.72
N MET A 149 1.32 -60.04 13.46
CA MET A 149 0.55 -60.67 12.37
C MET A 149 1.09 -62.05 11.97
N SER A 150 2.40 -62.31 12.09
CA SER A 150 2.97 -63.64 11.80
C SER A 150 2.73 -64.70 12.87
N ARG A 151 2.09 -64.34 14.01
CA ARG A 151 1.84 -65.24 15.14
C ARG A 151 0.38 -65.71 15.20
N SER A 152 -0.46 -65.23 14.29
CA SER A 152 -1.89 -65.60 14.18
C SER A 152 -2.17 -66.57 13.02
N GLU A 153 -1.19 -67.40 12.66
CA GLU A 153 -1.37 -68.65 11.89
C GLU A 153 -0.97 -69.85 12.75
#